data_AF-A0A941YJJ1-F1
#
_entry.id   AF-A0A941YJJ1-F1
#
_cell.length_a   1.000
_cell.length_b   1.000
_cell.length_c   1.000
_cell.angle_alpha   90.00
_cell.angle_beta   90.00
_cell.angle_gamma   90.00
#
_symmetry.space_group_name_H-M   'P 1'
#
loop_
_entity.id
_entity.type
_entity.pdbx_description
1 polymer ?
#
loop_
_entity_poly.entity_id
_entity_poly.type
_entity_poly.pdbx_seq_one_letter_code
_entity_poly.pdbx_strand_id
1 'polypeptide(L)'
;MASWKNSLFLVASVVWFAGCTAEKPAEPAAPGGDKTASAPQTIPGPANAAVKGAKKTEAVDFVAVGLPILTKSCLGCHSGAGAKGGLDLSTIKTKEDATAMKEKLEKAASLVESRRMPPRQAPQLSAEERDHLVAALRGL
;
A
#
# COMPACT_ATOMS: atom_id res chain seq x y z
N MET A 1 0.32 40.54 45.93
CA MET A 1 0.26 40.05 44.54
C MET A 1 -0.66 40.99 43.77
N ALA A 2 -0.10 41.74 42.81
CA ALA A 2 -0.71 42.95 42.26
C ALA A 2 -1.68 42.66 41.11
N SER A 3 -2.85 43.30 41.18
CA SER A 3 -3.84 43.45 40.11
C SER A 3 -3.57 44.78 39.40
N TRP A 4 -3.41 44.78 38.08
CA TRP A 4 -3.52 46.01 37.27
C TRP A 4 -4.17 45.70 35.90
N LYS A 5 -5.31 46.34 35.67
CA LYS A 5 -6.13 46.41 34.45
C LYS A 5 -5.63 47.51 33.49
N ASN A 6 -6.20 47.49 32.27
CA ASN A 6 -6.31 48.58 31.26
C ASN A 6 -5.10 48.76 30.32
N SER A 7 -5.23 49.13 29.05
CA SER A 7 -6.39 49.51 28.21
C SER A 7 -5.94 49.68 26.74
N LEU A 8 -6.93 49.59 25.83
CA LEU A 8 -7.09 50.31 24.54
C LEU A 8 -6.02 50.17 23.44
N PHE A 9 -6.45 49.69 22.26
CA PHE A 9 -6.50 50.43 20.98
C PHE A 9 -7.46 49.63 20.04
N LEU A 10 -8.69 50.12 19.78
CA LEU A 10 -9.12 50.78 18.52
C LEU A 10 -9.03 49.85 17.29
N VAL A 11 -10.06 49.10 16.91
CA VAL A 11 -11.28 49.42 16.10
C VAL A 11 -10.99 49.99 14.69
N ALA A 12 -11.68 49.37 13.70
CA ALA A 12 -12.02 49.82 12.34
C ALA A 12 -10.98 49.64 11.23
N SER A 13 -11.30 49.39 9.95
CA SER A 13 -12.45 48.90 9.17
C SER A 13 -12.05 49.18 7.72
N VAL A 14 -12.05 48.22 6.78
CA VAL A 14 -12.26 48.38 5.32
C VAL A 14 -12.57 46.97 4.77
N VAL A 15 -13.81 46.51 4.59
CA VAL A 15 -14.85 46.83 3.59
C VAL A 15 -14.48 46.47 2.15
N TRP A 16 -15.09 45.36 1.69
CA TRP A 16 -15.70 45.08 0.38
C TRP A 16 -14.89 45.24 -0.91
N PHE A 17 -14.83 44.15 -1.69
CA PHE A 17 -15.21 44.22 -3.10
C PHE A 17 -16.00 42.98 -3.51
N ALA A 18 -17.21 43.25 -3.99
CA ALA A 18 -18.07 42.36 -4.75
C ALA A 18 -17.56 42.23 -6.19
N GLY A 19 -17.90 41.13 -6.88
CA GLY A 19 -17.81 41.10 -8.34
C GLY A 19 -17.80 39.71 -8.96
N CYS A 20 -18.98 39.20 -9.31
CA CYS A 20 -19.13 38.24 -10.39
C CYS A 20 -18.85 38.94 -11.74
N THR A 21 -17.96 38.39 -12.56
CA THR A 21 -18.05 38.48 -14.03
C THR A 21 -17.49 37.20 -14.63
N ALA A 22 -18.32 36.57 -15.47
CA ALA A 22 -17.93 35.45 -16.31
C ALA A 22 -17.48 36.01 -17.66
N GLU A 23 -16.29 35.62 -18.15
CA GLU A 23 -15.93 35.77 -19.55
C GLU A 23 -14.77 34.81 -19.94
N LYS A 24 -15.02 34.02 -20.99
CA LYS A 24 -14.09 33.09 -21.66
C LYS A 24 -13.78 33.68 -23.04
N PRO A 25 -12.50 33.72 -23.46
CA PRO A 25 -12.08 33.07 -24.73
C PRO A 25 -10.69 32.37 -24.55
N ALA A 26 -10.47 31.13 -24.98
CA ALA A 26 -10.13 30.64 -26.33
C ALA A 26 -8.75 31.11 -26.89
N GLU A 27 -7.73 30.24 -26.70
CA GLU A 27 -6.56 29.93 -27.56
C GLU A 27 -5.46 30.98 -27.86
N PRO A 28 -4.25 30.62 -28.38
CA PRO A 28 -3.60 29.31 -28.58
C PRO A 28 -2.10 29.26 -28.16
N ALA A 29 -1.48 28.10 -28.45
CA ALA A 29 -0.05 27.86 -28.72
C ALA A 29 0.85 27.40 -27.55
N ALA A 30 1.14 26.10 -27.58
CA ALA A 30 2.23 25.43 -26.89
C ALA A 30 3.60 25.85 -27.44
N PRO A 31 4.63 25.94 -26.58
CA PRO A 31 6.00 25.62 -26.97
C PRO A 31 6.36 24.20 -26.53
N GLY A 32 7.00 23.47 -27.44
CA GLY A 32 7.28 22.05 -27.34
C GLY A 32 8.08 21.64 -26.10
N GLY A 33 7.56 20.60 -25.44
CA GLY A 33 8.33 19.73 -24.56
C GLY A 33 9.14 18.74 -25.40
N ASP A 34 10.43 18.89 -25.29
CA ASP A 34 11.49 17.92 -25.54
C ASP A 34 11.02 16.45 -25.53
N LYS A 35 11.11 15.82 -26.69
CA LYS A 35 11.20 14.36 -26.78
C LYS A 35 12.62 13.95 -26.40
N THR A 36 12.93 13.99 -25.11
CA THR A 36 14.02 13.16 -24.59
C THR A 36 13.49 11.74 -24.51
N ALA A 37 13.96 10.93 -25.45
CA ALA A 37 13.79 9.49 -25.48
C ALA A 37 14.15 8.91 -24.11
N SER A 38 13.14 8.54 -23.32
CA SER A 38 13.32 7.60 -22.24
C SER A 38 13.58 6.24 -22.88
N ALA A 39 14.83 5.81 -22.78
CA ALA A 39 15.26 4.46 -23.09
C ALA A 39 14.30 3.42 -22.47
N PRO A 40 14.08 2.28 -23.14
CA PRO A 40 13.32 1.18 -22.56
C PRO A 40 14.06 0.71 -21.31
N GLN A 41 13.48 1.00 -20.15
CA GLN A 41 13.90 0.40 -18.88
C GLN A 41 13.57 -1.09 -18.97
N THR A 42 14.51 -1.84 -19.54
CA THR A 42 14.52 -3.29 -19.50
C THR A 42 14.85 -3.63 -18.05
N ILE A 43 13.82 -3.81 -17.24
CA ILE A 43 13.97 -4.58 -16.01
C ILE A 43 14.21 -6.01 -16.47
N PRO A 44 15.39 -6.63 -16.23
CA PRO A 44 15.46 -8.07 -16.30
C PRO A 44 14.62 -8.61 -15.13
N GLY A 45 13.31 -8.72 -15.35
CA GLY A 45 12.53 -9.66 -14.57
C GLY A 45 13.16 -11.04 -14.78
N PRO A 46 13.31 -11.87 -13.74
CA PRO A 46 13.67 -13.25 -13.98
C PRO A 46 12.50 -13.89 -14.74
N ALA A 47 12.65 -13.94 -16.06
CA ALA A 47 11.90 -14.85 -16.91
C ALA A 47 12.35 -16.27 -16.56
N ASN A 48 11.74 -16.85 -15.54
CA ASN A 48 11.71 -18.30 -15.36
C ASN A 48 10.40 -18.76 -16.00
N ALA A 49 10.45 -19.20 -17.25
CA ALA A 49 10.75 -20.59 -17.57
C ALA A 49 9.78 -21.52 -16.82
N ALA A 50 8.85 -22.09 -17.57
CA ALA A 50 7.92 -23.09 -17.12
C ALA A 50 8.63 -24.16 -16.27
N VAL A 51 8.27 -24.27 -14.99
CA VAL A 51 8.63 -25.44 -14.19
C VAL A 51 7.41 -26.34 -14.04
N LYS A 52 7.31 -27.28 -14.98
CA LYS A 52 6.68 -28.57 -14.72
C LYS A 52 7.49 -29.26 -13.62
N GLY A 53 6.84 -29.61 -12.52
CA GLY A 53 7.39 -30.58 -11.57
C GLY A 53 7.21 -30.17 -10.12
N ALA A 54 6.05 -30.50 -9.55
CA ALA A 54 5.93 -30.60 -8.10
C ALA A 54 6.88 -31.70 -7.60
N LYS A 55 7.91 -31.35 -6.80
CA LYS A 55 8.50 -32.25 -5.81
C LYS A 55 9.43 -31.51 -4.84
N LYS A 56 9.28 -31.88 -3.56
CA LYS A 56 9.90 -31.35 -2.32
C LYS A 56 9.55 -29.90 -2.01
N THR A 57 8.70 -29.75 -0.99
CA THR A 57 8.50 -28.52 -0.24
C THR A 57 9.81 -28.17 0.46
N GLU A 58 10.73 -27.50 -0.24
CA GLU A 58 11.66 -26.62 0.46
C GLU A 58 10.82 -25.59 1.22
N ALA A 59 11.15 -25.40 2.49
CA ALA A 59 10.50 -24.39 3.29
C ALA A 59 10.79 -23.03 2.65
N VAL A 60 9.76 -22.39 2.11
CA VAL A 60 9.87 -21.05 1.54
C VAL A 60 10.16 -20.09 2.69
N ASP A 61 11.26 -19.35 2.61
CA ASP A 61 11.66 -18.44 3.69
C ASP A 61 10.67 -17.29 3.82
N PHE A 62 10.14 -17.12 5.04
CA PHE A 62 9.14 -16.09 5.30
C PHE A 62 9.72 -14.68 5.15
N VAL A 63 10.94 -14.42 5.63
CA VAL A 63 11.50 -13.06 5.63
C VAL A 63 11.90 -12.63 4.21
N ALA A 64 12.50 -13.53 3.45
CA ALA A 64 12.98 -13.27 2.10
C ALA A 64 11.86 -13.27 1.05
N VAL A 65 10.81 -14.08 1.23
CA VAL A 65 9.76 -14.28 0.22
C VAL A 65 8.38 -13.84 0.71
N GLY A 66 7.93 -14.33 1.88
CA GLY A 66 6.59 -14.07 2.39
C GLY A 66 6.35 -12.62 2.80
N LEU A 67 7.29 -12.02 3.53
CA LEU A 67 7.19 -10.69 4.10
C LEU A 67 7.12 -9.58 3.04
N PRO A 68 7.91 -9.61 1.94
CA PRO A 68 7.74 -8.66 0.83
C PRO A 68 6.36 -8.73 0.19
N ILE A 69 5.82 -9.93 -0.04
CA ILE A 69 4.48 -10.11 -0.63
C ILE A 69 3.40 -9.57 0.32
N LEU A 70 3.50 -9.89 1.61
CA LEU A 70 2.59 -9.41 2.64
C LEU A 70 2.61 -7.87 2.73
N THR A 71 3.80 -7.29 2.72
CA THR A 71 3.99 -5.83 2.78
C THR A 71 3.34 -5.13 1.58
N LYS A 72 3.56 -5.68 0.37
CA LYS A 72 3.04 -5.14 -0.89
C LYS A 72 1.52 -5.26 -1.02
N SER A 73 0.95 -6.41 -0.66
CA SER A 73 -0.42 -6.78 -1.06
C SER A 73 -1.43 -6.81 0.09
N CYS A 74 -0.98 -6.84 1.35
CA CYS A 74 -1.88 -7.03 2.50
C CYS A 74 -2.04 -5.77 3.35
N LEU A 75 -0.97 -4.98 3.52
CA LEU A 75 -0.98 -3.84 4.44
C LEU A 75 -1.96 -2.72 4.04
N GLY A 76 -2.34 -2.62 2.76
CA GLY A 76 -3.33 -1.64 2.33
C GLY A 76 -4.72 -1.80 2.98
N CYS A 77 -5.05 -3.00 3.46
CA CYS A 77 -6.32 -3.29 4.17
C CYS A 77 -6.10 -3.79 5.60
N HIS A 78 -4.95 -4.38 5.89
CA HIS A 78 -4.61 -5.02 7.16
C HIS A 78 -3.48 -4.26 7.89
N SER A 79 -3.64 -2.95 8.07
CA SER A 79 -2.70 -2.15 8.86
C SER A 79 -3.40 -1.17 9.79
N GLY A 80 -2.80 -0.96 10.97
CA GLY A 80 -3.21 0.04 11.96
C GLY A 80 -4.61 -0.17 12.54
N ALA A 81 -5.16 0.90 13.13
CA ALA A 81 -6.45 0.84 13.84
C ALA A 81 -7.65 0.49 12.94
N GLY A 82 -7.54 0.70 11.63
CA GLY A 82 -8.59 0.43 10.65
C GLY A 82 -8.50 -0.94 9.98
N ALA A 83 -7.61 -1.81 10.46
CA ALA A 83 -7.33 -3.09 9.82
C ALA A 83 -8.58 -3.96 9.71
N LYS A 84 -8.88 -4.40 8.48
CA LYS A 84 -10.04 -5.26 8.20
C LYS A 84 -9.92 -6.58 8.97
N GLY A 85 -11.05 -7.05 9.51
CA GLY A 85 -11.09 -8.28 10.30
C GLY A 85 -10.28 -8.23 11.61
N GLY A 86 -9.90 -7.04 12.10
CA GLY A 86 -9.13 -6.89 13.34
C GLY A 86 -7.72 -7.51 13.28
N LEU A 87 -7.17 -7.68 12.07
CA LEU A 87 -5.86 -8.25 11.83
C LEU A 87 -4.91 -7.17 11.31
N ASP A 88 -4.08 -6.65 12.20
CA ASP A 88 -2.99 -5.71 11.86
C ASP A 88 -1.70 -6.49 11.56
N LEU A 89 -1.29 -6.48 10.30
CA LEU A 89 -0.09 -7.15 9.81
C LEU A 89 1.12 -6.21 9.76
N SER A 90 0.95 -4.91 10.05
CA SER A 90 2.04 -3.93 10.01
C SER A 90 3.06 -4.09 11.15
N THR A 91 2.70 -4.88 12.16
CA THR A 91 3.56 -5.24 13.29
C THR A 91 4.53 -6.37 12.97
N ILE A 92 4.30 -7.13 11.89
CA ILE A 92 5.15 -8.24 11.49
C ILE A 92 6.37 -7.70 10.76
N LYS A 93 7.54 -7.81 11.37
CA LYS A 93 8.83 -7.40 10.77
C LYS A 93 9.83 -8.56 10.74
N THR A 94 9.70 -9.50 11.66
CA THR A 94 10.56 -10.68 11.73
C THR A 94 9.74 -11.98 11.63
N LYS A 95 10.45 -13.10 11.56
CA LYS A 95 9.82 -14.42 11.61
C LYS A 95 9.14 -14.65 12.95
N GLU A 96 9.75 -14.20 14.04
CA GLU A 96 9.23 -14.36 15.40
C GLU A 96 7.89 -13.61 15.57
N ASP A 97 7.77 -12.40 15.03
CA ASP A 97 6.51 -11.66 15.02
C ASP A 97 5.41 -12.43 14.29
N ALA A 98 5.75 -13.05 13.15
CA ALA A 98 4.83 -13.84 12.36
C ALA A 98 4.42 -15.13 13.10
N THR A 99 5.38 -15.84 13.70
CA THR A 99 5.14 -17.04 14.49
C THR A 99 4.26 -16.73 15.71
N ALA A 100 4.42 -15.58 16.36
CA ALA A 100 3.58 -15.14 17.48
C ALA A 100 2.08 -15.01 17.11
N MET A 101 1.77 -14.87 15.82
CA MET A 101 0.39 -14.83 15.31
C MET A 101 0.08 -15.96 14.31
N LYS A 102 0.81 -17.07 14.39
CA LYS A 102 0.71 -18.22 13.48
C LYS A 102 -0.72 -18.67 13.21
N GLU A 103 -1.57 -18.78 14.24
CA GLU A 103 -2.97 -19.20 14.04
C GLU A 103 -3.78 -18.27 13.13
N LYS A 104 -3.54 -16.95 13.22
CA LYS A 104 -4.20 -15.97 12.36
C LYS A 104 -3.64 -16.06 10.94
N LEU A 105 -2.33 -16.28 10.81
CA LEU A 105 -1.66 -16.43 9.53
C LEU A 105 -2.03 -17.73 8.80
N GLU A 106 -2.27 -18.83 9.51
CA GLU A 106 -2.79 -20.09 8.94
C GLU A 106 -4.19 -19.91 8.34
N LYS A 107 -5.06 -19.18 9.06
CA LYS A 107 -6.38 -18.80 8.56
C LYS A 107 -6.26 -17.89 7.34
N ALA A 108 -5.35 -16.92 7.39
CA ALA A 108 -5.08 -16.04 6.25
C ALA A 108 -4.57 -16.84 5.04
N ALA A 109 -3.64 -17.79 5.23
CA ALA A 109 -3.14 -18.67 4.19
C ALA A 109 -4.26 -19.46 3.52
N SER A 110 -5.22 -19.98 4.30
CA SER A 110 -6.39 -20.69 3.77
C SER A 110 -7.31 -19.76 2.94
N LEU A 111 -7.49 -18.51 3.36
CA LEU A 111 -8.27 -17.52 2.61
C LEU A 111 -7.56 -17.07 1.32
N VAL A 112 -6.24 -16.94 1.37
CA VAL A 112 -5.39 -16.60 0.22
C VAL A 112 -5.39 -17.74 -0.80
N GLU A 113 -5.21 -18.99 -0.36
CA GLU A 113 -5.26 -20.19 -1.19
C GLU A 113 -6.62 -20.33 -1.89
N SER A 114 -7.71 -20.08 -1.17
CA SER A 114 -9.07 -20.08 -1.73
C SER A 114 -9.45 -18.84 -2.52
N ARG A 115 -8.50 -17.91 -2.74
CA ARG A 115 -8.69 -16.66 -3.51
C ARG A 115 -9.83 -15.78 -2.98
N ARG A 116 -10.06 -15.83 -1.66
CA ARG A 116 -10.97 -14.92 -0.95
C ARG A 116 -10.25 -13.68 -0.42
N MET A 117 -8.92 -13.75 -0.35
CA MET A 117 -8.04 -12.63 -0.02
C MET A 117 -6.95 -12.50 -1.10
N PRO A 118 -6.66 -11.29 -1.61
CA PRO A 118 -7.35 -10.01 -1.37
C PRO A 118 -8.84 -10.00 -1.78
N PRO A 119 -9.67 -9.04 -1.33
CA PRO A 119 -11.08 -8.98 -1.70
C PRO A 119 -11.25 -8.76 -3.22
N ARG A 120 -12.39 -9.17 -3.80
CA ARG A 120 -12.65 -9.14 -5.26
C ARG A 120 -12.46 -7.78 -5.95
N GLN A 121 -12.55 -6.69 -5.19
CA GLN A 121 -12.42 -5.32 -5.69
C GLN A 121 -10.95 -4.86 -5.77
N ALA A 122 -10.04 -5.60 -5.15
CA ALA A 122 -8.61 -5.35 -5.17
C ALA A 122 -7.90 -6.31 -6.15
N PRO A 123 -6.73 -5.92 -6.69
CA PRO A 123 -5.91 -6.83 -7.49
C PRO A 123 -5.59 -8.12 -6.73
N GLN A 124 -5.83 -9.26 -7.38
CA GLN A 124 -5.43 -10.56 -6.85
C GLN A 124 -3.93 -10.79 -7.06
N LEU A 125 -3.33 -11.53 -6.13
CA LEU A 125 -1.97 -12.09 -6.28
C LEU A 125 -1.85 -12.96 -7.53
N SER A 126 -0.66 -13.00 -8.14
CA SER A 126 -0.36 -13.99 -9.18
C SER A 126 -0.48 -15.42 -8.62
N ALA A 127 -0.45 -16.42 -9.51
CA ALA A 127 -0.47 -17.79 -9.03
C ALA A 127 0.79 -18.11 -8.21
N GLU A 128 1.95 -17.72 -8.70
CA GLU A 128 3.25 -17.94 -8.06
C GLU A 128 3.37 -17.16 -6.74
N GLU A 129 3.00 -15.87 -6.71
CA GLU A 129 3.03 -15.07 -5.47
C GLU A 129 2.11 -15.67 -4.40
N ARG A 130 0.91 -16.14 -4.80
CA ARG A 130 -0.02 -16.80 -3.88
C ARG A 130 0.58 -18.08 -3.31
N ASP A 131 1.14 -18.92 -4.16
CA ASP A 131 1.66 -20.23 -3.76
C ASP A 131 2.90 -20.07 -2.85
N HIS A 132 3.79 -19.13 -3.17
CA HIS A 132 4.92 -18.76 -2.33
C HIS A 132 4.49 -18.19 -0.97
N LEU A 133 3.51 -17.29 -0.96
CA LEU A 133 2.99 -16.72 0.29
C LEU A 133 2.36 -17.81 1.17
N VAL A 134 1.54 -18.68 0.61
CA VAL A 134 0.91 -19.79 1.35
C VAL A 134 1.96 -20.74 1.91
N ALA A 135 2.98 -21.10 1.11
CA ALA A 135 4.07 -21.94 1.56
C ALA A 135 4.89 -21.28 2.69
N ALA A 136 5.18 -19.99 2.57
CA ALA A 136 5.91 -19.23 3.58
C ALA A 136 5.14 -19.13 4.90
N LEU A 137 3.84 -18.83 4.86
CA LEU A 137 2.99 -18.72 6.05
C LEU A 137 2.81 -20.06 6.77
N ARG A 138 2.67 -21.15 6.03
CA ARG A 138 2.57 -22.52 6.58
C ARG A 138 3.91 -23.09 7.07
N GLY A 139 5.02 -22.46 6.67
CA GLY A 139 6.38 -22.80 7.09
C GLY A 139 6.88 -22.10 8.35
N LEU A 140 6.03 -21.28 8.98
CA LEU A 140 6.30 -20.59 10.26
C LEU A 140 6.21 -21.54 11.45
#